data_AF-A0A401MNC7-F1
#
_entry.id   AF-A0A401MNC7-F1
#
_cell.length_a   1.000
_cell.length_b   1.000
_cell.length_c   1.000
_cell.angle_alpha   90.00
_cell.angle_beta   90.00
_cell.angle_gamma   90.00
#
_symmetry.space_group_name_H-M   'P 1'
#
loop_
_entity.id
_entity.type
_entity.pdbx_description
1 polymer ?
#
loop_
_entity_poly.entity_id
_entity_poly.type
_entity_poly.pdbx_seq_one_letter_code
_entity_poly.pdbx_strand_id
1 'polypeptide(L)'
;MDAESLSSCSTSSRWCVPARWDQAGDRTGRRAQGLDCTVVELDGQFRCGGSDAYEKWVIDLLGLDGGMPSQWEPDGKLQLLTAETPQELEDFLVARREEGYGARMSAGYCWKWTTKITPEMTTLPEDVVIGQWSGPWNLYGDRSVLGAPPAPLWATDPAGFGQVGCVYTAQGFEYDWSGVIIGPDLVWRTDRWVVDRSASKDPSFTKATPDDDVDRLIRNTYKVLLTRGMVGTILYSTDAETREKLRSLIHPASRAEAAALV
;
A
#
# COMPACT_ATOMS: atom_id res chain seq x y z
N MET A 1 18.94 -31.14 -34.54
CA MET A 1 18.79 -32.43 -33.86
C MET A 1 18.01 -32.17 -32.58
N ASP A 2 16.85 -31.52 -32.66
CA ASP A 2 15.50 -31.97 -33.14
C ASP A 2 14.74 -32.46 -31.89
N ALA A 3 13.76 -31.73 -31.35
CA ALA A 3 12.35 -31.59 -31.74
C ALA A 3 11.51 -32.88 -31.50
N GLU A 4 10.28 -32.68 -31.00
CA GLU A 4 9.26 -33.65 -30.57
C GLU A 4 9.42 -34.14 -29.10
N SER A 5 8.46 -34.02 -28.19
CA SER A 5 7.01 -33.96 -28.31
C SER A 5 6.37 -33.32 -27.06
N LEU A 6 5.44 -32.40 -27.29
CA LEU A 6 4.42 -32.00 -26.33
C LEU A 6 3.28 -33.03 -26.41
N SER A 7 2.90 -33.63 -25.29
CA SER A 7 1.57 -34.21 -25.13
C SER A 7 1.05 -33.92 -23.73
N SER A 8 -0.22 -33.52 -23.72
CA SER A 8 -1.02 -32.91 -22.67
C SER A 8 -1.14 -33.73 -21.39
N CYS A 9 -1.05 -33.06 -20.25
CA CYS A 9 -1.95 -33.35 -19.14
C CYS A 9 -2.28 -32.06 -18.37
N SER A 10 -3.58 -31.80 -18.32
CA SER A 10 -4.22 -30.65 -17.70
C SER A 10 -4.11 -30.68 -16.17
N THR A 11 -4.39 -29.52 -15.56
CA THR A 11 -4.73 -29.30 -14.14
C THR A 11 -3.58 -29.43 -13.13
N SER A 12 -2.80 -28.36 -12.97
CA SER A 12 -2.19 -27.91 -11.70
C SER A 12 -1.19 -26.79 -11.99
N SER A 13 -1.58 -25.53 -11.76
CA SER A 13 -0.66 -24.38 -11.77
C SER A 13 0.29 -24.46 -10.56
N ARG A 14 1.30 -25.33 -10.65
CA ARG A 14 2.45 -25.38 -9.74
C ARG A 14 3.64 -24.79 -10.50
N TRP A 15 4.07 -23.60 -10.10
CA TRP A 15 5.31 -23.01 -10.58
C TRP A 15 6.50 -23.74 -9.94
N CYS A 16 7.38 -24.30 -10.75
CA CYS A 16 8.71 -24.74 -10.32
C CYS A 16 9.61 -23.52 -10.12
N VAL A 17 10.06 -23.30 -8.89
CA VAL A 17 11.13 -22.36 -8.53
C VAL A 17 12.33 -23.20 -8.01
N PRO A 18 13.59 -22.85 -8.32
CA PRO A 18 14.76 -23.64 -7.92
C PRO A 18 14.86 -23.76 -6.39
N ALA A 19 15.20 -24.96 -5.92
CA ALA A 19 15.27 -25.32 -4.52
C ALA A 19 16.22 -24.41 -3.71
N ARG A 20 15.63 -23.54 -2.87
CA ARG A 20 15.99 -23.27 -1.47
C ARG A 20 15.08 -22.17 -0.94
N TRP A 21 14.68 -22.30 0.32
CA TRP A 21 13.77 -21.44 1.09
C TRP A 21 12.28 -21.78 0.94
N ASP A 22 11.93 -22.99 1.40
CA ASP A 22 10.57 -23.31 1.77
C ASP A 22 10.31 -22.75 3.18
N GLN A 23 9.57 -21.65 3.26
CA GLN A 23 8.87 -21.23 4.48
C GLN A 23 7.65 -22.13 4.66
N ALA A 24 7.92 -23.37 5.08
CA ALA A 24 6.95 -24.24 5.72
C ALA A 24 7.65 -24.76 6.97
N GLY A 25 7.18 -24.33 8.13
CA GLY A 25 7.74 -24.70 9.43
C GLY A 25 7.96 -26.21 9.53
N ASP A 26 9.22 -26.57 9.71
CA ASP A 26 9.79 -27.85 10.08
C ASP A 26 8.96 -28.60 11.15
N ARG A 27 7.93 -29.33 10.72
CA ARG A 27 7.14 -30.26 11.56
C ARG A 27 7.58 -31.71 11.43
N THR A 28 8.60 -32.01 10.63
CA THR A 28 9.07 -33.38 10.38
C THR A 28 10.52 -33.65 10.81
N GLY A 29 11.33 -32.63 11.14
CA GLY A 29 12.73 -32.81 11.56
C GLY A 29 12.99 -32.95 13.07
N ARG A 30 12.05 -32.51 13.94
CA ARG A 30 12.33 -32.34 15.39
C ARG A 30 11.62 -33.31 16.33
N ARG A 31 11.31 -34.52 15.87
CA ARG A 31 10.99 -35.66 16.76
C ARG A 31 12.19 -36.58 17.04
N ALA A 32 13.38 -36.22 16.56
CA ALA A 32 14.57 -37.07 16.65
C ALA A 32 15.51 -36.79 17.85
N GLN A 33 15.25 -35.77 18.69
CA GLN A 33 16.22 -35.38 19.74
C GLN A 33 15.68 -35.22 21.17
N GLY A 34 14.40 -35.52 21.44
CA GLY A 34 13.88 -35.58 22.81
C GLY A 34 14.01 -34.27 23.61
N LEU A 35 14.03 -33.12 22.93
CA LEU A 35 14.07 -31.81 23.57
C LEU A 35 12.64 -31.33 23.83
N ASP A 36 12.33 -31.00 25.08
CA ASP A 36 11.08 -30.31 25.42
C ASP A 36 11.09 -28.92 24.77
N CYS A 37 10.22 -28.74 23.79
CA CYS A 37 10.00 -27.47 23.11
C CYS A 37 8.67 -26.89 23.58
N THR A 38 8.72 -25.75 24.24
CA THR A 38 7.53 -24.91 24.45
C THR A 38 7.21 -24.22 23.13
N VAL A 39 6.13 -24.64 22.49
CA VAL A 39 5.59 -23.93 21.34
C VAL A 39 4.89 -22.70 21.87
N VAL A 40 5.47 -21.53 21.61
CA VAL A 40 4.81 -20.24 21.81
C VAL A 40 4.21 -19.86 20.46
N GLU A 41 2.89 -19.85 20.38
CA GLU A 41 2.18 -19.19 19.28
C GLU A 41 2.47 -17.69 19.42
N LEU A 42 3.13 -17.10 18.42
CA LEU A 42 3.27 -15.65 18.35
C LEU A 42 1.93 -15.10 17.86
N ASP A 43 1.03 -14.83 18.80
CA ASP A 43 -0.25 -14.19 18.55
C ASP A 43 0.01 -12.74 18.09
N GLY A 44 0.11 -12.55 16.77
CA GLY A 44 0.05 -11.25 16.12
C GLY A 44 1.39 -10.73 15.62
N GLN A 45 1.49 -10.55 14.30
CA GLN A 45 2.24 -9.41 13.79
C GLN A 45 1.45 -8.17 14.23
N PHE A 46 1.97 -7.36 15.15
CA PHE A 46 1.31 -6.13 15.62
C PHE A 46 1.26 -5.07 14.50
N ARG A 47 0.46 -5.32 13.47
CA ARG A 47 0.21 -4.35 12.39
C ARG A 47 -0.79 -3.29 12.87
N CYS A 48 -0.81 -2.14 12.23
CA CYS A 48 -1.81 -1.09 12.51
C CYS A 48 -1.81 -0.64 13.99
N GLY A 49 -0.64 -0.58 14.64
CA GLY A 49 -0.56 -0.26 16.08
C GLY A 49 -1.21 -1.30 17.00
N GLY A 50 -1.45 -2.52 16.51
CA GLY A 50 -2.20 -3.57 17.23
C GLY A 50 -3.72 -3.39 17.19
N SER A 51 -4.23 -2.59 16.23
CA SER A 51 -5.67 -2.41 15.99
C SER A 51 -6.23 -3.48 15.05
N ASP A 52 -6.68 -4.61 15.64
CA ASP A 52 -7.44 -5.62 14.90
C ASP A 52 -8.75 -5.06 14.35
N ALA A 53 -9.35 -4.09 15.06
CA ALA A 53 -10.56 -3.40 14.63
C ALA A 53 -10.33 -2.61 13.33
N TYR A 54 -9.20 -1.89 13.22
CA TYR A 54 -8.85 -1.17 12.01
C TYR A 54 -8.51 -2.10 10.86
N GLU A 55 -7.72 -3.17 11.09
CA GLU A 55 -7.44 -4.14 10.03
C GLU A 55 -8.74 -4.76 9.50
N LYS A 56 -9.65 -5.16 10.39
CA LYS A 56 -10.96 -5.66 10.00
C LYS A 56 -11.76 -4.60 9.23
N TRP A 57 -11.80 -3.35 9.71
CA TRP A 57 -12.51 -2.28 9.04
C TRP A 57 -11.98 -2.02 7.62
N VAL A 58 -10.65 -2.09 7.41
CA VAL A 58 -10.06 -1.96 6.06
C VAL A 58 -10.47 -3.12 5.15
N ILE A 59 -10.52 -4.35 5.68
CA ILE A 59 -10.96 -5.53 4.93
C ILE A 59 -12.43 -5.39 4.51
N ASP A 60 -13.29 -4.98 5.44
CA ASP A 60 -14.72 -4.74 5.21
C ASP A 60 -14.93 -3.56 4.24
N LEU A 61 -14.18 -2.47 4.41
CA LEU A 61 -14.19 -1.30 3.52
C LEU A 61 -13.92 -1.75 2.08
N LEU A 62 -12.89 -2.56 1.87
CA LEU A 62 -12.47 -2.98 0.53
C LEU A 62 -13.28 -4.17 -0.01
N GLY A 63 -14.18 -4.76 0.79
CA GLY A 63 -14.99 -5.92 0.43
C GLY A 63 -14.17 -7.18 0.14
N LEU A 64 -13.06 -7.39 0.86
CA LEU A 64 -12.11 -8.46 0.59
C LEU A 64 -12.52 -9.83 1.18
N ASP A 65 -13.38 -9.85 2.19
CA ASP A 65 -13.88 -11.07 2.86
C ASP A 65 -15.42 -11.18 2.86
N GLY A 66 -16.09 -10.38 2.02
CA GLY A 66 -17.56 -10.29 1.96
C GLY A 66 -18.18 -9.36 3.00
N GLY A 67 -17.38 -8.70 3.84
CA GLY A 67 -17.81 -7.58 4.66
C GLY A 67 -18.32 -6.39 3.84
N MET A 68 -19.15 -5.56 4.48
CA MET A 68 -19.68 -4.32 3.89
C MET A 68 -19.09 -3.12 4.62
N PRO A 69 -18.81 -2.00 3.92
CA PRO A 69 -18.27 -0.80 4.56
C PRO A 69 -19.19 -0.28 5.65
N SER A 70 -18.66 -0.15 6.87
CA SER A 70 -19.35 0.42 8.03
C SER A 70 -18.67 1.71 8.48
N GLN A 71 -19.36 2.47 9.33
CA GLN A 71 -18.74 3.58 10.03
C GLN A 71 -17.53 3.08 10.84
N TRP A 72 -16.45 3.87 10.82
CA TRP A 72 -15.26 3.63 11.62
C TRP A 72 -15.52 4.05 13.06
N GLU A 73 -15.35 3.11 13.99
CA GLU A 73 -15.46 3.34 15.43
C GLU A 73 -14.04 3.28 16.03
N PRO A 74 -13.47 4.41 16.51
CA PRO A 74 -12.11 4.44 17.04
C PRO A 74 -11.94 3.51 18.24
N ASP A 75 -10.92 2.65 18.19
CA ASP A 75 -10.56 1.75 19.28
C ASP A 75 -9.47 2.31 20.22
N GLY A 76 -9.04 3.54 19.97
CA GLY A 76 -7.99 4.23 20.72
C GLY A 76 -6.55 3.80 20.39
N LYS A 77 -6.36 2.86 19.46
CA LYS A 77 -5.03 2.36 19.08
C LYS A 77 -4.48 3.01 17.82
N LEU A 78 -5.36 3.34 16.87
CA LEU A 78 -4.99 3.96 15.60
C LEU A 78 -5.88 5.16 15.28
N GLN A 79 -5.26 6.22 14.76
CA GLN A 79 -5.98 7.39 14.26
C GLN A 79 -6.25 7.26 12.76
N LEU A 80 -7.51 7.45 12.36
CA LEU A 80 -7.90 7.43 10.95
C LEU A 80 -8.47 8.80 10.56
N LEU A 81 -7.86 9.41 9.54
CA LEU A 81 -8.17 10.77 9.11
C LEU A 81 -8.49 10.84 7.61
N THR A 82 -9.15 11.91 7.19
CA THR A 82 -9.35 12.25 5.77
C THR A 82 -8.78 13.64 5.45
N ALA A 83 -8.32 13.83 4.22
CA ALA A 83 -7.90 15.09 3.63
C ALA A 83 -8.75 15.41 2.40
N GLU A 84 -8.98 16.70 2.13
CA GLU A 84 -9.75 17.18 0.97
C GLU A 84 -8.87 17.42 -0.26
N THR A 85 -7.56 17.59 -0.08
CA THR A 85 -6.58 17.81 -1.15
C THR A 85 -5.31 16.97 -0.92
N PRO A 86 -4.54 16.66 -1.97
CA PRO A 86 -3.24 16.01 -1.80
C PRO A 86 -2.25 16.91 -1.03
N GLN A 87 -2.39 18.24 -1.15
CA GLN A 87 -1.59 19.19 -0.37
C GLN A 87 -1.89 19.09 1.13
N GLU A 88 -3.16 19.05 1.53
CA GLU A 88 -3.56 18.88 2.95
C GLU A 88 -3.03 17.56 3.53
N LEU A 89 -3.02 16.49 2.72
CA LEU A 89 -2.42 15.22 3.09
C LEU A 89 -0.90 15.36 3.31
N GLU A 90 -0.19 16.00 2.38
CA GLU A 90 1.25 16.21 2.47
C GLU A 90 1.63 17.10 3.66
N ASP A 91 0.96 18.25 3.81
CA ASP A 91 1.18 19.21 4.90
C ASP A 91 1.00 18.54 6.27
N PHE A 92 -0.03 17.69 6.40
CA PHE A 92 -0.25 16.91 7.62
C PHE A 92 0.95 15.99 7.91
N LEU A 93 1.46 15.26 6.91
CA LEU A 93 2.60 14.37 7.10
C LEU A 93 3.89 15.14 7.41
N VAL A 94 4.09 16.31 6.82
CA VAL A 94 5.20 17.22 7.14
C VAL A 94 5.13 17.61 8.62
N ALA A 95 3.98 18.07 9.10
CA ALA A 95 3.80 18.44 10.50
C ALA A 95 4.06 17.27 11.46
N ARG A 96 3.61 16.04 11.13
CA ARG A 96 3.93 14.85 11.94
C ARG A 96 5.44 14.57 11.97
N ARG A 97 6.17 14.81 10.88
CA ARG A 97 7.64 14.66 10.86
C ARG A 97 8.35 15.69 11.72
N GLU A 98 7.86 16.93 11.76
CA GLU A 98 8.42 17.97 12.62
C GLU A 98 8.27 17.64 14.12
N GLU A 99 7.24 16.87 14.46
CA GLU A 99 7.05 16.29 15.80
C GLU A 99 7.92 15.05 16.08
N GLY A 100 8.70 14.58 15.10
CA GLY A 100 9.61 13.44 15.23
C GLY A 100 9.04 12.09 14.80
N TYR A 101 7.82 12.04 14.26
CA TYR A 101 7.23 10.79 13.75
C TYR A 101 7.80 10.38 12.38
N GLY A 102 7.88 9.07 12.15
CA GLY A 102 8.07 8.51 10.83
C GLY A 102 6.79 8.63 9.99
N ALA A 103 6.84 9.36 8.87
CA ALA A 103 5.69 9.54 7.99
C ALA A 103 6.03 9.20 6.54
N ARG A 104 5.09 8.58 5.82
CA ARG A 104 5.24 8.28 4.38
C ARG A 104 3.91 8.46 3.65
N MET A 105 4.03 8.91 2.40
CA MET A 105 2.92 9.03 1.47
C MET A 105 3.02 7.91 0.43
N SER A 106 1.91 7.26 0.12
CA SER A 106 1.82 6.17 -0.84
C SER A 106 0.57 6.28 -1.69
N ALA A 107 0.56 5.63 -2.86
CA ALA A 107 -0.57 5.67 -3.76
C ALA A 107 -0.75 4.35 -4.53
N GLY A 108 -1.97 4.12 -5.03
CA GLY A 108 -2.21 3.10 -6.05
C GLY A 108 -1.41 3.39 -7.32
N TYR A 109 -1.04 2.36 -8.07
CA TYR A 109 -0.15 2.47 -9.23
C TYR A 109 -0.91 3.05 -10.44
N CYS A 110 -1.25 4.34 -10.41
CA CYS A 110 -2.11 5.01 -11.41
C CYS A 110 -1.39 5.97 -12.37
N TRP A 111 -0.13 6.29 -12.07
CA TRP A 111 0.66 7.24 -12.84
C TRP A 111 1.84 6.55 -13.50
N LYS A 112 2.25 7.07 -14.67
CA LYS A 112 3.42 6.58 -15.37
C LYS A 112 4.65 6.83 -14.51
N TRP A 113 5.53 5.84 -14.41
CA TRP A 113 6.74 5.95 -13.59
C TRP A 113 7.97 6.08 -14.47
N THR A 114 8.75 7.13 -14.25
CA THR A 114 10.06 7.31 -14.85
C THR A 114 11.08 6.41 -14.15
N THR A 115 11.42 5.28 -14.80
CA THR A 115 12.33 4.26 -14.25
C THR A 115 13.80 4.46 -14.58
N LYS A 116 14.12 5.38 -15.51
CA LYS A 116 15.48 5.69 -15.94
C LYS A 116 15.78 7.14 -15.61
N ILE A 117 16.69 7.36 -14.66
CA ILE A 117 17.22 8.68 -14.37
C ILE A 117 18.44 8.93 -15.26
N THR A 118 18.43 10.03 -16.00
CA THR A 118 19.53 10.39 -16.91
C THR A 118 20.46 11.41 -16.26
N PRO A 119 21.73 11.51 -16.70
CA PRO A 119 22.70 12.46 -16.12
C PRO A 119 22.29 13.94 -16.20
N GLU A 120 21.37 14.30 -17.10
CA GLU A 120 20.89 15.67 -17.29
C GLU A 120 19.82 16.07 -16.25
N MET A 121 19.27 15.11 -15.51
CA MET A 121 18.26 15.35 -14.49
C MET A 121 18.92 15.86 -13.21
N THR A 122 18.33 16.90 -12.60
CA THR A 122 18.80 17.48 -11.32
C THR A 122 17.88 17.15 -10.16
N THR A 123 16.63 16.76 -10.43
CA THR A 123 15.63 16.32 -9.45
C THR A 123 14.89 15.09 -9.97
N LEU A 124 14.21 14.36 -9.08
CA LEU A 124 13.33 13.29 -9.51
C LEU A 124 12.15 13.84 -10.33
N PRO A 125 11.70 13.13 -11.37
CA PRO A 125 10.51 13.51 -12.13
C PRO A 125 9.26 13.49 -11.25
N GLU A 126 8.46 14.54 -11.35
CA GLU A 126 7.15 14.63 -10.70
C GLU A 126 6.10 13.82 -11.48
N ASP A 127 6.21 12.51 -11.37
CA ASP A 127 5.41 11.55 -12.11
C ASP A 127 3.94 11.46 -11.64
N VAL A 128 3.70 11.64 -10.33
CA VAL A 128 2.36 11.60 -9.73
C VAL A 128 1.77 13.00 -9.83
N VAL A 129 0.75 13.18 -10.66
CA VAL A 129 0.12 14.49 -10.91
C VAL A 129 -1.36 14.44 -10.57
N ILE A 130 -1.80 15.34 -9.67
CA ILE A 130 -3.17 15.43 -9.16
C ILE A 130 -3.59 16.91 -9.16
N GLY A 131 -4.25 17.34 -10.23
CA GLY A 131 -4.65 18.75 -10.38
C GLY A 131 -3.41 19.65 -10.49
N GLN A 132 -3.21 20.53 -9.50
CA GLN A 132 -2.04 21.42 -9.41
C GLN A 132 -0.92 20.85 -8.53
N TRP A 133 -1.21 19.79 -7.78
CA TRP A 133 -0.22 19.12 -6.95
C TRP A 133 0.50 18.06 -7.78
N SER A 134 1.80 17.93 -7.56
CA SER A 134 2.62 16.90 -8.18
C SER A 134 3.74 16.46 -7.26
N GLY A 135 4.17 15.21 -7.41
CA GLY A 135 5.23 14.63 -6.60
C GLY A 135 5.92 13.47 -7.33
N PRO A 136 7.19 13.19 -6.99
CA PRO A 136 7.89 12.06 -7.58
C PRO A 136 7.40 10.75 -6.99
N TRP A 137 7.33 9.70 -7.82
CA TRP A 137 7.34 8.34 -7.28
C TRP A 137 8.63 8.10 -6.50
N ASN A 138 8.61 7.08 -5.64
CA ASN A 138 9.84 6.59 -5.04
C ASN A 138 10.87 6.21 -6.12
N LEU A 139 12.16 6.31 -5.81
CA LEU A 139 13.19 5.97 -6.78
C LEU A 139 13.03 4.51 -7.24
N TYR A 140 13.19 4.29 -8.55
CA TYR A 140 13.22 2.96 -9.14
C TYR A 140 14.63 2.37 -9.08
N GLY A 141 14.76 1.16 -8.55
CA GLY A 141 16.02 0.40 -8.52
C GLY A 141 16.84 0.55 -7.24
N ASP A 142 18.03 -0.07 -7.24
CA ASP A 142 18.79 -0.38 -6.02
C ASP A 142 19.95 0.58 -5.72
N ARG A 143 19.99 1.75 -6.39
CA ARG A 143 21.07 2.74 -6.21
C ARG A 143 20.47 4.09 -5.83
N SER A 144 21.10 4.78 -4.90
CA SER A 144 20.76 6.17 -4.59
C SER A 144 21.09 7.09 -5.76
N VAL A 145 20.16 7.96 -6.13
CA VAL A 145 20.30 8.90 -7.26
C VAL A 145 19.54 10.18 -6.92
N LEU A 146 20.12 11.34 -7.24
CA LEU A 146 19.52 12.67 -7.02
C LEU A 146 19.04 12.90 -5.57
N GLY A 147 19.81 12.43 -4.59
CA GLY A 147 19.49 12.56 -3.17
C GLY A 147 18.42 11.59 -2.67
N ALA A 148 17.77 10.83 -3.54
CA ALA A 148 16.80 9.81 -3.14
C ALA A 148 17.50 8.49 -2.78
N PRO A 149 17.00 7.77 -1.75
CA PRO A 149 17.49 6.45 -1.38
C PRO A 149 17.08 5.41 -2.43
N PRO A 150 17.76 4.24 -2.48
CA PRO A 150 17.33 3.14 -3.33
C PRO A 150 15.94 2.64 -2.90
N ALA A 151 15.20 2.04 -3.83
CA ALA A 151 13.82 1.60 -3.63
C ALA A 151 13.59 0.79 -2.33
N PRO A 152 14.47 -0.17 -1.95
CA PRO A 152 14.29 -0.95 -0.72
C PRO A 152 14.41 -0.15 0.58
N LEU A 153 15.01 1.04 0.53
CA LEU A 153 15.22 1.90 1.70
C LEU A 153 14.26 3.09 1.75
N TRP A 154 13.37 3.25 0.76
CA TRP A 154 12.42 4.38 0.70
C TRP A 154 11.61 4.55 1.98
N ALA A 155 11.10 3.45 2.55
CA ALA A 155 10.22 3.48 3.72
C ALA A 155 10.95 3.92 5.01
N THR A 156 12.26 3.70 5.12
CA THR A 156 13.03 3.87 6.37
C THR A 156 14.05 4.99 6.31
N ASP A 157 14.64 5.26 5.14
CA ASP A 157 15.65 6.30 4.96
C ASP A 157 15.00 7.70 5.03
N PRO A 158 15.49 8.64 5.85
CA PRO A 158 14.94 10.00 5.95
C PRO A 158 14.79 10.73 4.60
N ALA A 159 15.66 10.45 3.62
CA ALA A 159 15.62 11.03 2.29
C ALA A 159 14.54 10.41 1.38
N GLY A 160 13.84 9.37 1.85
CA GLY A 160 12.67 8.79 1.18
C GLY A 160 11.40 9.64 1.32
N PHE A 161 11.37 10.59 2.25
CA PHE A 161 10.26 11.53 2.37
C PHE A 161 10.22 12.52 1.20
N GLY A 162 9.03 13.01 0.85
CA GLY A 162 8.80 13.81 -0.36
C GLY A 162 8.67 12.98 -1.64
N GLN A 163 8.75 11.65 -1.53
CA GLN A 163 8.42 10.70 -2.60
C GLN A 163 7.13 9.96 -2.27
N VAL A 164 6.37 9.59 -3.30
CA VAL A 164 5.19 8.74 -3.21
C VAL A 164 5.59 7.29 -3.36
N GLY A 165 5.33 6.45 -2.36
CA GLY A 165 5.58 5.02 -2.43
C GLY A 165 4.51 4.25 -3.20
N CYS A 166 4.91 3.18 -3.88
CA CYS A 166 3.97 2.21 -4.43
C CYS A 166 3.84 0.98 -3.51
N VAL A 167 2.92 0.07 -3.86
CA VAL A 167 2.70 -1.17 -3.11
C VAL A 167 3.98 -2.00 -2.93
N TYR A 168 4.84 -2.05 -3.96
CA TYR A 168 6.04 -2.89 -3.97
C TYR A 168 7.13 -2.43 -2.99
N THR A 169 7.19 -1.13 -2.68
CA THR A 169 8.15 -0.57 -1.72
C THR A 169 7.55 -0.34 -0.33
N ALA A 170 6.22 -0.21 -0.24
CA ALA A 170 5.50 -0.17 1.03
C ALA A 170 5.39 -1.56 1.69
N GLN A 171 5.37 -2.63 0.90
CA GLN A 171 5.19 -3.99 1.41
C GLN A 171 6.33 -4.39 2.36
N GLY A 172 5.97 -4.82 3.57
CA GLY A 172 6.91 -5.32 4.57
C GLY A 172 7.53 -4.26 5.48
N PHE A 173 7.17 -2.99 5.29
CA PHE A 173 7.57 -1.90 6.18
C PHE A 173 6.36 -1.26 6.85
N GLU A 174 6.61 -0.62 7.99
CA GLU A 174 5.63 0.11 8.79
C GLU A 174 6.26 1.44 9.19
N TYR A 175 5.42 2.46 9.35
CA TYR A 175 5.81 3.80 9.76
C TYR A 175 4.70 4.39 10.63
N ASP A 176 5.01 5.40 11.45
CA ASP A 176 4.04 5.94 12.40
C ASP A 176 2.80 6.49 11.68
N TRP A 177 2.99 7.31 10.65
CA TRP A 177 1.90 7.92 9.89
C TRP A 177 1.91 7.53 8.41
N SER A 178 0.78 6.97 7.95
CA SER A 178 0.55 6.62 6.54
C SER A 178 -0.37 7.62 5.86
N GLY A 179 0.12 8.30 4.83
CA GLY A 179 -0.74 8.98 3.86
C GLY A 179 -1.03 8.07 2.68
N VAL A 180 -2.30 7.82 2.39
CA VAL A 180 -2.71 6.98 1.27
C VAL A 180 -3.54 7.79 0.28
N ILE A 181 -3.05 7.87 -0.94
CA ILE A 181 -3.75 8.41 -2.09
C ILE A 181 -4.47 7.26 -2.81
N ILE A 182 -5.79 7.28 -2.78
CA ILE A 182 -6.65 6.44 -3.61
C ILE A 182 -6.75 7.08 -4.99
N GLY A 183 -6.09 6.44 -5.94
CA GLY A 183 -6.04 6.87 -7.33
C GLY A 183 -7.33 6.57 -8.08
N PRO A 184 -7.39 6.94 -9.37
CA PRO A 184 -8.57 6.75 -10.21
C PRO A 184 -8.86 5.28 -10.55
N ASP A 185 -7.98 4.34 -10.20
CA ASP A 185 -8.17 2.90 -10.43
C ASP A 185 -9.14 2.24 -9.45
N LEU A 186 -9.51 2.92 -8.36
CA LEU A 186 -10.48 2.45 -7.38
C LEU A 186 -11.38 3.62 -6.94
N VAL A 187 -12.64 3.59 -7.35
CA VAL A 187 -13.60 4.67 -7.06
C VAL A 187 -14.91 4.14 -6.49
N TRP A 188 -15.57 4.92 -5.65
CA TRP A 188 -16.90 4.60 -5.14
C TRP A 188 -17.96 5.08 -6.12
N ARG A 189 -18.90 4.21 -6.48
CA ARG A 189 -20.07 4.58 -7.29
C ARG A 189 -21.32 3.98 -6.70
N THR A 190 -22.32 4.81 -6.43
CA THR A 190 -23.61 4.39 -5.87
C THR A 190 -23.39 3.73 -4.49
N ASP A 191 -23.24 2.41 -4.44
CA ASP A 191 -23.19 1.57 -3.25
C ASP A 191 -22.01 0.60 -3.22
N ARG A 192 -21.06 0.73 -4.16
CA ARG A 192 -19.91 -0.18 -4.25
C ARG A 192 -18.65 0.48 -4.76
N TRP A 193 -17.53 -0.19 -4.51
CA TRP A 193 -16.28 0.06 -5.21
C TRP A 193 -16.35 -0.42 -6.65
N VAL A 194 -15.85 0.43 -7.55
CA VAL A 194 -15.66 0.17 -8.97
C VAL A 194 -14.16 0.29 -9.25
N VAL A 195 -13.59 -0.78 -9.78
CA VAL A 195 -12.21 -0.78 -10.25
C VAL A 195 -12.15 -0.34 -11.71
N ASP A 196 -11.30 0.64 -12.00
CA ASP A 196 -10.98 1.06 -13.37
C ASP A 196 -9.56 0.58 -13.74
N ARG A 197 -9.52 -0.56 -14.42
CA ARG A 197 -8.29 -1.14 -14.97
C ARG A 197 -7.52 -0.17 -15.87
N SER A 198 -8.21 0.66 -16.63
CA SER A 198 -7.57 1.58 -17.59
C SER A 198 -6.81 2.71 -16.89
N ALA A 199 -7.22 3.04 -15.68
CA ALA A 199 -6.57 4.02 -14.81
C ALA A 199 -5.31 3.46 -14.13
N SER A 200 -5.23 2.14 -13.93
CA SER A 200 -4.00 1.51 -13.43
C SER A 200 -2.88 1.50 -14.49
N LYS A 201 -1.65 1.71 -14.03
CA LYS A 201 -0.40 1.62 -14.79
C LYS A 201 0.49 0.49 -14.31
N ASP A 202 -0.04 -0.41 -13.48
CA ASP A 202 0.70 -1.56 -12.98
C ASP A 202 1.07 -2.50 -14.14
N PRO A 203 2.37 -2.78 -14.36
CA PRO A 203 2.82 -3.61 -15.47
C PRO A 203 2.39 -5.09 -15.34
N SER A 204 1.96 -5.55 -14.17
CA SER A 204 1.44 -6.90 -13.96
C SER A 204 0.06 -7.11 -14.59
N PHE A 205 -0.68 -6.04 -14.89
CA PHE A 205 -2.00 -6.10 -15.53
C PHE A 205 -1.88 -6.12 -17.05
N THR A 206 -1.47 -7.27 -17.59
CA THR A 206 -1.45 -7.49 -19.04
C THR A 206 -2.87 -7.61 -19.61
N LYS A 207 -3.06 -7.50 -20.93
CA LYS A 207 -4.38 -7.73 -21.57
C LYS A 207 -4.98 -9.12 -21.30
N ALA A 208 -4.14 -10.09 -20.91
CA ALA A 208 -4.57 -11.45 -20.63
C ALA A 208 -5.01 -11.66 -19.17
N THR A 209 -4.71 -10.72 -18.27
CA THR A 209 -5.11 -10.85 -16.86
C THR A 209 -6.64 -10.71 -16.77
N PRO A 210 -7.38 -11.62 -16.13
CA PRO A 210 -8.84 -11.50 -15.98
C PRO A 210 -9.24 -10.24 -15.18
N ASP A 211 -10.39 -9.65 -15.49
CA ASP A 211 -10.86 -8.45 -14.79
C ASP A 211 -11.11 -8.70 -13.29
N ASP A 212 -11.62 -9.88 -12.92
CA ASP A 212 -11.83 -10.26 -11.51
C ASP A 212 -10.50 -10.36 -10.73
N ASP A 213 -9.43 -10.82 -11.39
CA ASP A 213 -8.10 -10.84 -10.78
C ASP A 213 -7.54 -9.43 -10.62
N VAL A 214 -7.76 -8.55 -11.59
CA VAL A 214 -7.35 -7.13 -11.50
C VAL A 214 -8.10 -6.42 -10.38
N ASP A 215 -9.42 -6.61 -10.28
CA ASP A 215 -10.23 -6.03 -9.20
C ASP A 215 -9.69 -6.46 -7.82
N ARG A 216 -9.48 -7.77 -7.65
CA ARG A 216 -8.92 -8.32 -6.41
C ARG A 216 -7.51 -7.80 -6.11
N LEU A 217 -6.64 -7.69 -7.11
CA LEU A 217 -5.25 -7.22 -6.93
C LEU A 217 -5.18 -5.73 -6.58
N ILE A 218 -6.04 -4.89 -7.17
CA ILE A 218 -6.14 -3.47 -6.84
C ILE A 218 -6.65 -3.29 -5.41
N ARG A 219 -7.72 -3.99 -5.02
CA ARG A 219 -8.21 -3.95 -3.62
C ARG A 219 -7.14 -4.41 -2.63
N ASN A 220 -6.42 -5.50 -2.93
CA ASN A 220 -5.33 -5.97 -2.08
C ASN A 220 -4.17 -4.97 -2.01
N THR A 221 -3.86 -4.27 -3.10
CA THR A 221 -2.89 -3.17 -3.09
C THR A 221 -3.30 -2.13 -2.06
N TYR A 222 -4.54 -1.66 -2.10
CA TYR A 222 -5.02 -0.68 -1.12
C TYR A 222 -5.07 -1.23 0.31
N LYS A 223 -5.39 -2.53 0.52
CA LYS A 223 -5.26 -3.15 1.85
C LYS A 223 -3.83 -3.03 2.38
N VAL A 224 -2.82 -3.30 1.54
CA VAL A 224 -1.43 -3.15 1.95
C VAL A 224 -1.14 -1.71 2.34
N LEU A 225 -1.48 -0.72 1.50
CA LEU A 225 -1.18 0.69 1.76
C LEU A 225 -1.87 1.22 3.02
N LEU A 226 -3.15 0.88 3.21
CA LEU A 226 -3.97 1.32 4.34
C LEU A 226 -3.50 0.75 5.68
N THR A 227 -2.75 -0.36 5.67
CA THR A 227 -2.31 -1.08 6.88
C THR A 227 -0.83 -0.86 7.24
N ARG A 228 -0.19 0.18 6.66
CA ARG A 228 1.22 0.51 6.96
C ARG A 228 1.41 1.43 8.17
N GLY A 229 0.39 2.21 8.53
CA GLY A 229 0.44 3.20 9.61
C GLY A 229 0.34 2.57 10.99
N MET A 230 1.27 2.90 11.90
CA MET A 230 1.29 2.36 13.27
C MET A 230 0.61 3.28 14.30
N VAL A 231 0.70 4.59 14.10
CA VAL A 231 0.01 5.61 14.91
C VAL A 231 -1.28 6.04 14.20
N GLY A 232 -1.22 6.23 12.89
CA GLY A 232 -2.39 6.63 12.13
C GLY A 232 -2.26 6.57 10.62
N THR A 233 -3.41 6.69 9.97
CA THR A 233 -3.55 6.74 8.51
C THR A 233 -4.41 7.94 8.12
N ILE A 234 -3.96 8.72 7.14
CA ILE A 234 -4.71 9.81 6.52
C ILE A 234 -5.00 9.46 5.06
N LEU A 235 -6.26 9.63 4.65
CA LEU A 235 -6.74 9.24 3.31
C LEU A 235 -7.08 10.45 2.46
N TYR A 236 -6.69 10.38 1.20
CA TYR A 236 -7.19 11.25 0.15
C TYR A 236 -7.59 10.40 -1.05
N SER A 237 -8.73 10.70 -1.68
CA SER A 237 -9.08 10.12 -2.98
C SER A 237 -9.06 11.19 -4.05
N THR A 238 -8.54 10.84 -5.22
CA THR A 238 -8.60 11.69 -6.43
C THR A 238 -10.04 11.91 -6.91
N ASP A 239 -10.96 11.03 -6.55
CA ASP A 239 -12.36 11.05 -6.96
C ASP A 239 -13.29 11.68 -5.91
N ALA A 240 -14.17 12.58 -6.35
CA ALA A 240 -15.02 13.37 -5.44
C ALA A 240 -16.08 12.53 -4.71
N GLU A 241 -16.74 11.59 -5.41
CA GLU A 241 -17.75 10.72 -4.80
C GLU A 241 -17.11 9.77 -3.78
N THR A 242 -15.89 9.31 -4.07
CA THR A 242 -15.09 8.49 -3.15
C THR A 242 -14.71 9.28 -1.89
N ARG A 243 -14.30 10.54 -2.02
CA ARG A 243 -14.05 11.41 -0.85
C ARG A 243 -15.29 11.56 0.02
N GLU A 244 -16.45 11.83 -0.59
CA GLU A 244 -17.72 11.94 0.15
C GLU A 244 -18.04 10.63 0.88
N LYS A 245 -17.87 9.49 0.22
CA LYS A 245 -18.10 8.19 0.84
C LYS A 245 -17.17 7.97 2.03
N LEU A 246 -15.87 8.20 1.88
CA LEU A 246 -14.90 8.04 2.96
C LEU A 246 -15.24 8.94 4.15
N ARG A 247 -15.64 10.19 3.90
CA ARG A 247 -16.09 11.13 4.94
C ARG A 247 -17.37 10.68 5.65
N SER A 248 -18.27 9.97 4.96
CA SER A 248 -19.45 9.39 5.59
C SER A 248 -19.12 8.21 6.52
N LEU A 249 -18.01 7.52 6.28
CA LEU A 249 -17.57 6.37 7.08
C LEU A 249 -16.61 6.77 8.20
N ILE A 250 -15.81 7.81 8.00
CA ILE A 250 -14.82 8.32 8.95
C ILE A 250 -15.40 9.57 9.59
N HIS A 251 -15.57 9.56 10.92
CA HIS A 251 -16.25 10.65 11.62
C HIS A 251 -15.77 12.05 11.20
N PRO A 252 -16.68 13.04 11.04
CA PRO A 252 -16.30 14.39 10.61
C PRO A 252 -15.29 15.10 11.54
N ALA A 253 -15.25 14.71 12.82
CA ALA A 253 -14.29 15.22 13.80
C ALA A 253 -12.87 14.68 13.59
N SER A 254 -12.71 13.66 12.75
CA SER A 254 -11.45 13.03 12.37
C SER A 254 -10.92 13.59 11.04
N ARG A 255 -11.08 14.88 10.82
CA ARG A 255 -10.42 15.59 9.72
C ARG A 255 -9.01 15.97 10.15
N ALA A 256 -8.06 15.97 9.23
CA ALA A 256 -6.82 16.70 9.48
C ALA A 256 -7.19 18.19 9.66
N GLU A 257 -7.20 18.68 10.90
CA GLU A 257 -7.26 20.12 11.11
C GLU A 257 -5.99 20.68 10.46
N ALA A 258 -6.16 21.51 9.44
CA ALA A 258 -5.07 22.30 8.90
C ALA A 258 -4.45 23.03 10.09
N ALA A 259 -3.19 22.71 10.41
CA ALA A 259 -2.44 23.46 11.39
C ALA A 259 -2.52 24.92 10.94
N ALA A 260 -3.32 25.70 11.65
CA ALA A 260 -3.45 27.11 11.37
C ALA A 260 -2.05 27.69 11.57
N LEU A 261 -1.45 28.14 10.46
CA LEU A 261 -0.25 28.98 10.46
C LEU A 261 -0.48 30.12 11.45
N VAL A 262 0.24 30.08 12.57
CA VAL A 262 0.46 31.22 13.48
C VAL A 262 1.94 31.53 13.46
#